data_AF-A0A3D4MHD7-F1
#
_entry.id   AF-A0A3D4MHD7-F1
#
_cell.length_a   1.000
_cell.length_b   1.000
_cell.length_c   1.000
_cell.angle_alpha   90.00
_cell.angle_beta   90.00
_cell.angle_gamma   90.00
#
_symmetry.space_group_name_H-M   'P 1'
#
loop_
_entity.id
_entity.type
_entity.pdbx_description
1 polymer ?
#
loop_
_entity_poly.entity_id
_entity_poly.type
_entity_poly.pdbx_seq_one_letter_code
_entity_poly.pdbx_strand_id
1 'polypeptide(L)'
;MVDSIYKQAMLEGVATTYSDTENIVNGGKVMNMTSNDIAKVINLKRAWEFILNDGVISYPTNYAILCQINSIIEDGFSCVAGRLRSVPVTIGGSTYMPPMPIEQMIKMI
;
A
#
# COMPACT_ATOMS: atom_id res chain seq x y z
N MET A 1 8.33 -12.37 -0.37
CA MET A 1 7.62 -11.30 -1.07
C MET A 1 6.18 -11.69 -1.41
N VAL A 2 5.94 -12.75 -2.21
CA VAL A 2 4.58 -13.18 -2.59
C VAL A 2 3.68 -13.45 -1.37
N ASP A 3 4.15 -14.22 -0.38
CA ASP A 3 3.40 -14.49 0.85
C ASP A 3 2.98 -13.22 1.60
N SER A 4 3.87 -12.22 1.69
CA SER A 4 3.58 -10.92 2.31
C SER A 4 2.51 -10.15 1.54
N ILE A 5 2.62 -10.11 0.21
CA ILE A 5 1.64 -9.46 -0.68
C ILE A 5 0.27 -10.14 -0.55
N TYR A 6 0.23 -11.47 -0.59
CA TYR A 6 -1.00 -12.25 -0.46
C TYR A 6 -1.70 -11.95 0.87
N LYS A 7 -0.97 -12.00 1.99
CA LYS A 7 -1.52 -11.70 3.32
C LYS A 7 -2.06 -10.28 3.43
N GLN A 8 -1.36 -9.29 2.87
CA GLN A 8 -1.84 -7.90 2.85
C GLN A 8 -3.08 -7.73 1.96
N ALA A 9 -3.08 -8.34 0.78
CA ALA A 9 -4.24 -8.31 -0.12
C ALA A 9 -5.49 -8.90 0.56
N MET A 10 -5.34 -10.00 1.31
CA MET A 10 -6.43 -10.59 2.08
C MET A 10 -6.95 -9.67 3.19
N LEU A 11 -6.06 -8.96 3.90
CA LEU A 11 -6.47 -7.99 4.94
C LEU A 11 -7.26 -6.82 4.36
N GLU A 12 -6.91 -6.37 3.15
CA GLU A 12 -7.61 -5.30 2.43
C GLU A 12 -8.84 -5.79 1.65
N GLY A 13 -9.24 -7.05 1.85
CA GLY A 13 -10.43 -7.64 1.24
C GLY A 13 -10.33 -7.85 -0.27
N VAL A 14 -9.12 -7.95 -0.83
CA VAL A 14 -8.90 -8.26 -2.24
C VAL A 14 -9.27 -9.73 -2.48
N ALA A 15 -10.18 -9.99 -3.41
CA ALA A 15 -10.59 -11.34 -3.79
C ALA A 15 -9.51 -12.02 -4.65
N THR A 16 -8.50 -12.61 -3.99
CA THR A 16 -7.37 -13.29 -4.63
C THR A 16 -7.05 -14.60 -3.93
N THR A 17 -6.44 -15.55 -4.65
CA THR A 17 -5.82 -16.74 -4.05
C THR A 17 -4.30 -16.55 -3.97
N TYR A 18 -3.61 -17.43 -3.24
CA TYR A 18 -2.14 -17.42 -3.24
C TYR A 18 -1.58 -17.62 -4.66
N SER A 19 -2.14 -18.56 -5.42
CA SER A 19 -1.70 -18.85 -6.80
C SER A 19 -1.97 -17.67 -7.74
N ASP A 20 -3.13 -17.01 -7.63
CA ASP A 20 -3.43 -15.83 -8.43
C ASP A 20 -2.48 -14.67 -8.09
N THR A 21 -2.21 -14.47 -6.80
CA THR A 21 -1.25 -13.45 -6.35
C THR A 21 0.14 -13.71 -6.91
N GLU A 22 0.61 -14.96 -6.85
CA GLU A 22 1.90 -15.36 -7.42
C GLU A 22 1.95 -15.14 -8.94
N ASN A 23 0.88 -15.53 -9.65
CA ASN A 23 0.76 -15.30 -11.09
C ASN A 23 0.84 -13.81 -11.43
N ILE A 24 0.10 -12.94 -10.72
CA ILE A 24 0.15 -11.49 -10.93
C ILE A 24 1.56 -10.95 -10.66
N VAL A 25 2.18 -11.37 -9.55
CA VAL A 25 3.54 -10.90 -9.18
C VAL A 25 4.56 -11.28 -10.25
N ASN A 26 4.40 -12.44 -10.89
CA ASN A 26 5.29 -12.90 -11.95
C ASN A 26 4.90 -12.40 -13.36
N GLY A 27 3.90 -11.52 -13.48
CA GLY A 27 3.43 -11.00 -14.79
C GLY A 27 2.62 -12.01 -15.61
N GLY A 28 2.13 -13.06 -14.97
CA GLY A 28 1.24 -14.06 -15.55
C GLY A 28 -0.20 -13.57 -15.69
N LYS A 29 -1.07 -14.48 -16.16
CA LYS A 29 -2.50 -14.23 -16.33
C LYS A 29 -3.29 -14.85 -15.18
N VAL A 30 -4.36 -14.18 -14.78
CA VAL A 30 -5.36 -14.68 -13.81
C VAL A 30 -6.74 -14.61 -14.44
N MET A 31 -7.66 -15.44 -13.95
CA MET A 31 -9.06 -15.44 -14.40
C MET A 31 -9.97 -15.01 -13.26
N ASN A 32 -11.13 -14.44 -13.60
CA ASN A 32 -12.19 -14.10 -12.65
C ASN A 32 -11.82 -13.06 -11.56
N MET A 33 -10.81 -12.22 -11.81
CA MET A 33 -10.49 -11.07 -10.95
C MET A 33 -10.85 -9.76 -11.64
N THR A 34 -11.22 -8.74 -10.86
CA THR A 34 -11.44 -7.40 -11.41
C THR A 34 -10.12 -6.72 -11.73
N SER A 35 -10.12 -5.80 -12.69
CA SER A 35 -8.93 -4.99 -13.00
C SER A 35 -8.42 -4.20 -11.79
N ASN A 36 -9.34 -3.75 -10.92
CA ASN A 36 -8.98 -3.04 -9.69
C ASN A 36 -8.26 -3.95 -8.70
N ASP A 37 -8.73 -5.18 -8.50
CA ASP A 37 -8.08 -6.13 -7.59
C ASP A 37 -6.70 -6.54 -8.10
N ILE A 38 -6.57 -6.75 -9.40
CA ILE A 38 -5.26 -7.00 -10.04
C ILE A 38 -4.33 -5.81 -9.83
N ALA A 39 -4.80 -4.58 -10.07
CA ALA A 39 -4.01 -3.37 -9.90
C ALA A 39 -3.56 -3.16 -8.45
N LYS A 40 -4.40 -3.49 -7.45
CA LYS A 40 -4.00 -3.46 -6.03
C LYS A 40 -2.84 -4.40 -5.74
N VAL A 41 -2.89 -5.64 -6.24
CA VAL A 41 -1.78 -6.61 -6.08
C VAL A 41 -0.51 -6.12 -6.76
N ILE A 42 -0.62 -5.53 -7.95
CA ILE A 42 0.52 -4.93 -8.68
C ILE A 42 1.11 -3.76 -7.88
N ASN A 43 0.28 -2.87 -7.33
CA ASN A 43 0.74 -1.74 -6.52
C ASN A 43 1.43 -2.20 -5.23
N LEU A 44 0.91 -3.24 -4.57
CA LEU A 44 1.59 -3.90 -3.44
C LEU A 44 2.96 -4.42 -3.85
N LYS A 45 3.07 -5.12 -4.99
CA LYS A 45 4.36 -5.57 -5.53
C LYS A 45 5.33 -4.40 -5.72
N ARG A 46 4.89 -3.33 -6.41
CA ARG A 46 5.72 -2.15 -6.66
C ARG A 46 6.21 -1.50 -5.36
N ALA A 47 5.36 -1.44 -4.33
CA ALA A 47 5.72 -0.90 -3.03
C ALA A 47 6.77 -1.78 -2.31
N TRP A 48 6.63 -3.10 -2.37
CA TRP A 48 7.65 -4.02 -1.85
C TRP A 48 8.98 -3.89 -2.57
N GLU A 49 8.98 -3.80 -3.91
CA GLU A 49 10.18 -3.56 -4.71
C GLU A 49 10.85 -2.22 -4.35
N PHE A 50 10.05 -1.18 -4.10
CA PHE A 50 10.57 0.11 -3.65
C PHE A 50 11.22 0.03 -2.27
N ILE A 51 10.55 -0.57 -1.28
CA ILE A 51 11.06 -0.66 0.10
C ILE A 51 12.31 -1.53 0.19
N LEU A 52 12.38 -2.61 -0.60
CA LEU A 52 13.51 -3.53 -0.63
C LEU A 52 14.67 -3.04 -1.50
N ASN A 53 14.53 -1.92 -2.20
CA ASN A 53 15.64 -1.33 -2.94
C ASN A 53 16.78 -0.99 -1.97
N ASP A 54 18.02 -1.34 -2.33
CA ASP A 54 19.20 -1.17 -1.46
C ASP A 54 19.35 0.26 -0.92
N GLY A 55 19.03 1.27 -1.73
CA GLY A 55 19.10 2.67 -1.33
C GLY A 55 17.99 3.10 -0.38
N VAL A 56 16.85 2.40 -0.38
CA VAL A 56 15.70 2.70 0.50
C VAL A 56 15.81 1.92 1.80
N ILE A 57 16.10 0.61 1.73
CA ILE A 57 16.17 -0.26 2.91
C ILE A 57 17.30 0.10 3.88
N SER A 58 18.40 0.65 3.35
CA SER A 58 19.55 1.09 4.15
C SER A 58 19.43 2.52 4.66
N TYR A 59 18.44 3.28 4.18
CA TYR A 59 18.25 4.68 4.53
C TYR A 59 17.27 4.83 5.70
N PRO A 60 17.51 5.74 6.66
CA PRO A 60 16.57 5.99 7.74
C PRO A 60 15.19 6.39 7.22
N THR A 61 14.14 5.66 7.63
CA THR A 61 12.76 6.01 7.25
C THR A 61 12.46 7.46 7.61
N ASN A 62 11.85 8.19 6.68
CA ASN A 62 11.43 9.56 6.88
C ASN A 62 10.07 9.80 6.24
N TYR A 63 9.51 11.00 6.47
CA TYR A 63 8.24 11.43 5.91
C TYR A 63 8.13 11.26 4.39
N ALA A 64 9.20 11.55 3.63
CA ALA A 64 9.18 11.46 2.18
C ALA A 64 9.05 10.01 1.70
N ILE A 65 9.75 9.06 2.35
CA ILE A 65 9.65 7.63 2.05
C ILE A 65 8.23 7.14 2.34
N LEU A 66 7.62 7.53 3.46
CA LEU A 66 6.24 7.15 3.79
C LEU A 66 5.23 7.67 2.75
N CYS A 67 5.39 8.92 2.33
CA CYS A 67 4.58 9.50 1.26
C CYS A 67 4.77 8.74 -0.06
N GLN A 68 6.00 8.38 -0.41
CA GLN A 68 6.29 7.65 -1.63
C GLN A 68 5.66 6.25 -1.62
N ILE A 69 5.73 5.52 -0.50
CA ILE A 69 5.08 4.21 -0.35
C ILE A 69 3.57 4.35 -0.56
N ASN A 70 2.94 5.31 0.12
CA ASN A 70 1.50 5.54 -0.05
C ASN A 70 1.15 5.93 -1.50
N SER A 71 1.98 6.75 -2.16
CA SER A 71 1.78 7.11 -3.57
C SER A 71 1.82 5.91 -4.50
N ILE A 72 2.69 4.92 -4.23
CA ILE A 72 2.79 3.70 -5.04
C ILE A 72 1.59 2.79 -4.78
N ILE A 73 1.18 2.62 -3.52
CA ILE A 73 0.04 1.78 -3.15
C ILE A 73 -1.27 2.30 -3.76
N GLU A 74 -1.50 3.61 -3.67
CA GLU A 74 -2.74 4.27 -4.07
C GLU A 74 -2.77 4.71 -5.55
N ASP A 75 -1.75 4.34 -6.33
CA ASP A 75 -1.64 4.72 -7.74
C ASP A 75 -2.85 4.23 -8.54
N GLY A 76 -3.60 5.16 -9.14
CA GLY A 76 -4.85 4.88 -9.85
C GLY A 76 -6.11 4.77 -8.96
N PHE A 77 -5.97 4.85 -7.63
CA PHE A 77 -7.09 4.73 -6.68
C PHE A 77 -7.41 6.02 -5.93
N SER A 78 -6.44 6.93 -5.76
CA SER A 78 -6.63 8.18 -5.02
C SER A 78 -6.01 9.39 -5.72
N CYS A 79 -6.74 10.51 -5.77
CA CYS A 79 -6.23 11.78 -6.27
C CYS A 79 -5.29 12.51 -5.28
N VAL A 80 -5.23 12.03 -4.03
CA VAL A 80 -4.39 12.58 -2.95
C VAL A 80 -3.32 11.59 -2.48
N ALA A 81 -3.01 10.60 -3.31
CA ALA A 81 -1.97 9.61 -3.07
C ALA A 81 -0.64 10.29 -2.67
N GLY A 82 0.01 9.76 -1.63
CA GLY A 82 1.27 10.28 -1.10
C GLY A 82 1.15 11.58 -0.29
N ARG A 83 -0.05 11.92 0.19
CA ARG A 83 -0.28 13.12 1.02
C ARG A 83 -0.94 12.75 2.33
N LEU A 84 -0.69 13.57 3.36
CA LEU A 84 -1.42 13.48 4.62
C LEU A 84 -2.91 13.76 4.37
N ARG A 85 -3.76 13.02 5.06
CA ARG A 85 -5.21 13.23 5.02
C ARG A 85 -5.57 14.63 5.51
N SER A 86 -6.50 15.27 4.79
CA SER A 86 -7.07 16.58 5.14
C SER A 86 -8.47 16.47 5.77
N VAL A 87 -8.99 15.25 5.93
CA VAL A 87 -10.32 14.98 6.48
C VAL A 87 -10.24 14.00 7.65
N PRO A 88 -11.18 14.07 8.62
CA PRO A 88 -11.31 13.09 9.69
C PRO A 88 -11.59 11.68 9.16
N VAL A 89 -11.14 10.66 9.91
CA VAL A 89 -11.37 9.25 9.60
C VAL A 89 -11.74 8.48 10.87
N THR A 90 -12.34 7.32 10.69
CA THR A 90 -12.66 6.35 11.75
C THR A 90 -12.03 5.00 11.42
N ILE A 91 -11.67 4.23 12.43
CA ILE A 91 -11.18 2.86 12.24
C ILE A 91 -12.33 1.89 12.49
N GLY A 92 -12.71 1.09 11.48
CA GLY A 92 -13.77 0.11 11.61
C GLY A 92 -13.52 -0.85 12.77
N GLY A 93 -14.56 -1.13 13.57
CA GLY A 93 -14.46 -2.00 14.75
C GLY A 93 -13.83 -1.35 16.00
N SER A 94 -13.56 -0.04 15.97
CA SER A 94 -13.05 0.71 17.12
C SER A 94 -13.84 2.00 17.35
N THR A 95 -13.87 2.48 18.59
CA THR A 95 -14.38 3.82 18.95
C THR A 95 -13.30 4.90 18.90
N TYR A 96 -12.03 4.50 18.66
CA TYR A 96 -10.92 5.43 18.56
C TYR A 96 -11.04 6.30 17.29
N MET A 97 -10.91 7.62 17.48
CA MET A 97 -10.86 8.60 16.39
C MET A 97 -9.45 9.20 16.31
N PRO A 98 -8.68 8.93 15.23
CA PRO A 98 -7.35 9.48 15.08
C PRO A 98 -7.36 11.02 14.97
N PRO A 99 -6.52 11.75 15.74
CA PRO A 99 -6.41 13.19 15.62
C PRO A 99 -5.90 13.58 14.24
N MET A 100 -6.29 14.77 13.75
CA MET A 100 -5.82 15.28 12.46
C MET A 100 -4.28 15.34 12.44
N PRO A 101 -3.64 14.89 11.35
CA PRO A 101 -2.19 14.90 11.27
C PRO A 101 -1.66 16.34 11.19
N ILE A 102 -0.54 16.60 11.88
CA ILE A 102 0.18 17.88 11.83
C ILE A 102 1.51 17.60 11.11
N GLU A 103 1.63 18.10 9.88
CA GLU A 103 2.76 17.78 9.01
C GLU A 103 4.12 18.14 9.61
N GLN A 104 4.20 19.28 10.31
CA GLN A 104 5.43 19.72 10.99
C GLN A 104 5.89 18.71 12.04
N MET A 105 4.96 18.05 12.74
CA MET A 105 5.31 17.04 13.75
C MET A 105 5.81 15.75 13.11
N ILE A 106 5.23 15.36 11.98
CA ILE A 106 5.55 14.10 11.31
C ILE A 106 6.90 14.19 10.58
N LYS A 107 7.24 15.35 10.01
CA LYS A 107 8.54 15.57 9.36
C LYS A 107 9.74 15.50 10.31
N MET A 108 9.50 15.51 11.63
CA MET A 108 10.56 15.38 12.64
C MET A 108 10.83 13.92 13.05
N ILE A 109 10.10 12.96 12.48
CA ILE A 109 10.29 11.51 12.65
C ILE A 109 11.18 11.00 11.52
#